data_AF-A0A1F3VHP2-F1
#
_entry.id   AF-A0A1F3VHP2-F1
#
_cell.length_a   1.000
_cell.length_b   1.000
_cell.length_c   1.000
_cell.angle_alpha   90.00
_cell.angle_beta   90.00
_cell.angle_gamma   90.00
#
_symmetry.space_group_name_H-M   'P 1'
#
loop_
_entity.id
_entity.type
_entity.pdbx_description
1 polymer ?
#
loop_
_entity_poly.entity_id
_entity_poly.type
_entity_poly.pdbx_seq_one_letter_code
_entity_poly.pdbx_strand_id
1 'polypeptide(L)'
;MDTSNEQWALGVSLPFYGEEIMRIGFKNAYEGNNQITGSFANRMFSSTQKISPEYKEILNKFLHKFALFLKFSTEVDANKHSCQNEKQEGYCKLISNDVFNYKYSSTRLELIFQENNNLSFHLVFSHGDAGKFRRIRAYYENHVESGLKRTPLRLDLILDNCM
;
A
#
# COMPACT_ATOMS: atom_id res chain seq x y z
N MET A 1 0.73 16.07 23.32
CA MET A 1 1.01 14.95 22.40
C MET A 1 -0.10 14.99 21.38
N ASP A 2 0.20 15.56 20.22
CA ASP A 2 -0.78 16.07 19.28
C ASP A 2 -0.24 15.83 17.85
N THR A 3 -1.02 15.09 17.03
CA THR A 3 -0.84 14.62 15.62
C THR A 3 -1.46 13.21 15.36
N SER A 4 -2.17 12.61 16.33
CA SER A 4 -2.20 11.16 16.54
C SER A 4 -3.16 10.25 15.75
N ASN A 5 -4.19 10.72 15.03
CA ASN A 5 -5.30 9.78 14.76
C ASN A 5 -5.27 9.01 13.42
N GLU A 6 -4.36 9.30 12.50
CA GLU A 6 -4.31 8.61 11.20
C GLU A 6 -2.87 8.24 10.80
N GLN A 7 -2.28 7.34 11.59
CA GLN A 7 -0.99 6.72 11.34
C GLN A 7 -1.10 5.20 11.38
N TRP A 8 -0.45 4.55 10.42
CA TRP A 8 -0.26 3.10 10.44
C TRP A 8 1.20 2.80 10.76
N ALA A 9 1.43 1.87 11.69
CA ALA A 9 2.77 1.49 12.14
C ALA A 9 3.05 0.04 11.80
N LEU A 10 4.25 -0.22 11.28
CA LEU A 10 4.76 -1.54 10.96
C LEU A 10 6.02 -1.81 11.77
N GLY A 11 6.00 -2.89 12.55
CA GLY A 11 7.20 -3.47 13.14
C GLY A 11 8.02 -4.18 12.06
N VAL A 12 9.30 -3.88 11.98
CA VAL A 12 10.24 -4.44 11.02
C VAL A 12 11.36 -5.13 11.82
N SER A 13 11.52 -6.43 11.63
CA SER A 13 12.66 -7.18 12.19
C SER A 13 13.72 -7.33 11.10
N LEU A 14 14.90 -6.77 11.34
CA LEU A 14 16.00 -6.79 10.38
C LEU A 14 17.16 -7.62 10.94
N PRO A 15 17.68 -8.59 10.16
CA PRO A 15 18.93 -9.25 10.50
C PRO A 15 20.01 -8.20 10.77
N PHE A 16 20.72 -8.31 11.90
CA PHE A 16 21.80 -7.41 12.35
C PHE A 16 21.42 -6.01 12.86
N TYR A 17 20.23 -5.49 12.54
CA TYR A 17 19.79 -4.16 12.99
C TYR A 17 18.74 -4.19 14.11
N GLY A 18 18.19 -5.37 14.41
CA GLY A 18 17.18 -5.54 15.44
C GLY A 18 15.79 -5.14 14.97
N GLU A 19 14.92 -4.84 15.93
CA GLU A 19 13.53 -4.45 15.69
C GLU A 19 13.41 -2.94 15.55
N GLU A 20 12.67 -2.51 14.54
CA GLU A 20 12.40 -1.09 14.29
C GLU A 20 10.94 -0.86 13.92
N ILE A 21 10.50 0.40 14.03
CA ILE A 21 9.14 0.80 13.65
C ILE A 21 9.21 1.77 12.47
N MET A 22 8.48 1.43 11.41
CA MET A 22 8.16 2.33 10.32
C MET A 22 6.73 2.85 10.51
N ARG A 23 6.50 4.15 10.29
CA ARG A 23 5.16 4.76 10.35
C ARG A 23 4.81 5.41 9.03
N ILE A 24 3.57 5.24 8.61
CA ILE A 24 2.96 5.86 7.43
C ILE A 24 1.80 6.72 7.93
N GLY A 25 1.94 8.04 7.83
CA GLY A 25 0.85 8.98 8.05
C GLY A 25 -0.04 9.04 6.83
N PHE A 26 -1.35 8.87 7.02
CA PHE A 26 -2.32 8.81 5.91
C PHE A 26 -3.41 9.89 5.97
N LYS A 27 -3.34 10.80 6.95
CA LYS A 27 -4.29 11.91 7.09
C LYS A 27 -4.47 12.73 5.82
N ASN A 28 -3.34 13.09 5.22
CA ASN A 28 -3.21 13.97 4.06
C ASN A 28 -2.92 13.17 2.78
N ALA A 29 -3.33 11.89 2.74
CA ALA A 29 -3.00 11.01 1.62
C ALA A 29 -3.53 11.55 0.29
N TYR A 30 -4.73 12.13 0.26
CA TYR A 30 -5.31 12.70 -0.97
C TYR A 30 -4.55 13.93 -1.51
N GLU A 31 -3.75 14.60 -0.69
CA GLU A 31 -2.92 15.74 -1.11
C GLU A 31 -1.52 15.31 -1.57
N GLY A 32 -1.21 14.00 -1.59
CA GLY A 32 0.13 13.51 -1.88
C GLY A 32 1.13 13.67 -0.73
N ASN A 33 0.68 14.18 0.42
CA ASN A 33 1.53 14.55 1.54
C ASN A 33 1.50 13.49 2.67
N ASN A 34 1.84 12.25 2.33
CA ASN A 34 1.98 11.18 3.33
C ASN A 34 3.36 11.21 4.01
N GLN A 35 3.37 11.45 5.32
CA GLN A 35 4.62 11.44 6.09
C GLN A 35 5.07 10.01 6.35
N ILE A 36 6.30 9.68 5.97
CA ILE A 36 6.92 8.37 6.21
C ILE A 36 8.05 8.57 7.20
N THR A 37 7.99 7.91 8.36
CA THR A 37 8.98 8.09 9.43
C THR A 37 9.47 6.75 9.98
N GLY A 38 10.61 6.78 10.66
CA GLY A 38 11.26 5.62 11.27
C GLY A 38 12.66 5.37 10.71
N SER A 39 13.52 4.77 11.52
CA SER A 39 14.92 4.49 11.16
C SER A 39 15.04 3.63 9.89
N PHE A 40 14.17 2.63 9.74
CA PHE A 40 14.09 1.79 8.56
C PHE A 40 13.73 2.59 7.31
N ALA A 41 12.70 3.45 7.39
CA ALA A 41 12.32 4.33 6.29
C ALA A 41 13.47 5.26 5.90
N ASN A 42 14.12 5.88 6.88
CA ASN A 42 15.29 6.73 6.64
C ASN A 42 16.40 5.95 5.92
N ARG A 43 16.67 4.69 6.28
CA ARG A 43 17.65 3.88 5.55
C ARG A 43 17.20 3.54 4.13
N MET A 44 15.92 3.24 3.92
CA MET A 44 15.38 3.01 2.57
C MET A 44 15.55 4.24 1.66
N PHE A 45 15.38 5.45 2.18
CA PHE A 45 15.46 6.68 1.37
C PHE A 45 16.85 7.33 1.35
N SER A 46 17.66 7.12 2.38
CA SER A 46 18.95 7.76 2.62
C SER A 46 20.13 6.78 2.61
N SER A 47 19.92 5.53 2.20
CA SER A 47 20.95 4.50 2.06
C SER A 47 22.19 5.03 1.31
N THR A 48 23.38 4.68 1.81
CA THR A 48 24.68 4.99 1.19
C THR A 48 24.91 4.25 -0.13
N GLN A 49 24.19 3.14 -0.37
CA GLN A 49 24.08 2.57 -1.71
C GLN A 49 23.21 3.52 -2.55
N LYS A 50 23.75 4.00 -3.68
CA LYS A 50 23.03 4.85 -4.64
C LYS A 50 21.80 4.13 -5.18
N ILE A 51 20.66 4.30 -4.50
CA ILE A 51 19.35 3.96 -5.04
C ILE A 51 19.07 4.95 -6.17
N SER A 52 18.69 4.44 -7.34
CA SER A 52 18.40 5.29 -8.49
C SER A 52 17.20 6.21 -8.20
N PRO A 53 17.17 7.43 -8.75
CA PRO A 53 16.04 8.34 -8.58
C PRO A 53 14.70 7.70 -8.95
N GLU A 54 14.68 6.88 -10.00
CA GLU A 54 13.50 6.17 -10.49
C GLU A 54 12.97 5.18 -9.44
N TYR A 55 13.85 4.43 -8.78
CA TYR A 55 13.43 3.50 -7.73
C TYR A 55 12.87 4.26 -6.52
N LYS A 56 13.45 5.41 -6.15
CA LYS A 56 12.91 6.24 -5.06
C LYS A 56 11.52 6.78 -5.39
N GLU A 57 11.31 7.22 -6.64
CA GLU A 57 10.01 7.68 -7.11
C GLU A 57 8.96 6.57 -7.01
N ILE A 58 9.28 5.36 -7.47
CA ILE A 58 8.37 4.22 -7.43
C ILE A 58 8.12 3.77 -5.98
N LEU A 59 9.13 3.77 -5.11
CA LEU A 59 8.95 3.49 -3.68
C LEU A 59 8.02 4.51 -3.01
N ASN A 60 8.17 5.80 -3.34
CA ASN A 60 7.26 6.84 -2.86
C ASN A 60 5.83 6.61 -3.35
N LYS A 61 5.64 6.30 -4.64
CA LYS A 61 4.34 5.95 -5.21
C LYS A 61 3.72 4.74 -4.52
N PHE A 62 4.51 3.69 -4.29
CA PHE A 62 4.08 2.50 -3.55
C PHE A 62 3.49 2.85 -2.18
N LEU A 63 4.25 3.61 -1.38
CA LEU A 63 3.85 3.95 -0.01
C LEU A 63 2.69 4.96 0.00
N HIS A 64 2.62 5.83 -1.00
CA HIS A 64 1.50 6.73 -1.21
C HIS A 64 0.20 5.98 -1.56
N LYS A 65 0.22 5.02 -2.50
CA LYS A 65 -0.98 4.20 -2.81
C LYS A 65 -1.44 3.39 -1.60
N PHE A 66 -0.50 2.87 -0.80
CA PHE A 66 -0.83 2.22 0.45
C PHE A 66 -1.49 3.19 1.46
N ALA A 67 -0.98 4.43 1.58
CA ALA A 67 -1.59 5.47 2.41
C ALA A 67 -2.99 5.88 1.91
N LEU A 68 -3.20 5.99 0.59
CA LEU A 68 -4.52 6.23 0.00
C LEU A 68 -5.50 5.12 0.36
N PHE A 69 -5.08 3.86 0.32
CA PHE A 69 -5.91 2.75 0.76
C PHE A 69 -6.28 2.87 2.25
N LEU A 70 -5.31 3.14 3.12
CA LEU A 70 -5.58 3.32 4.56
C LEU A 70 -6.61 4.44 4.78
N LYS A 71 -6.43 5.59 4.11
CA LYS A 71 -7.37 6.71 4.20
C LYS A 71 -8.76 6.36 3.65
N PHE A 72 -8.82 5.70 2.51
CA PHE A 72 -10.09 5.23 1.94
C PHE A 72 -10.80 4.26 2.89
N SER A 73 -10.06 3.33 3.50
CA SER A 73 -10.63 2.33 4.41
C SER A 73 -11.26 2.92 5.66
N THR A 74 -10.79 4.10 6.13
CA THR A 74 -11.39 4.80 7.28
C THR A 74 -12.58 5.68 6.89
N GLU A 75 -12.76 5.96 5.59
CA GLU A 75 -13.81 6.84 5.08
C GLU A 75 -14.88 6.12 4.24
N VAL A 76 -14.76 4.81 4.05
CA VAL A 76 -15.70 4.02 3.23
C VAL A 76 -17.12 4.15 3.78
N ASP A 77 -17.27 4.17 5.10
CA ASP A 77 -18.57 4.31 5.79
C ASP A 77 -19.12 5.74 5.73
N ALA A 78 -18.30 6.73 5.33
CA ALA A 78 -18.68 8.14 5.29
C ALA A 78 -19.29 8.59 3.95
N ASN A 79 -19.51 7.68 2.99
CA ASN A 79 -20.10 7.96 1.66
C ASN A 79 -19.42 9.11 0.89
N LYS A 80 -18.13 9.38 1.16
CA LYS A 80 -17.40 10.48 0.50
C LYS A 80 -16.85 10.10 -0.88
N HIS A 81 -16.92 8.83 -1.24
CA HIS A 81 -16.31 8.26 -2.45
C HIS A 81 -17.39 7.76 -3.40
N SER A 82 -17.13 7.85 -4.71
CA SER A 82 -18.04 7.32 -5.73
C SER A 82 -17.52 5.98 -6.20
N CYS A 83 -18.24 4.91 -5.88
CA CYS A 83 -17.91 3.55 -6.30
C CYS A 83 -19.03 3.00 -7.18
N GLN A 84 -18.67 2.47 -8.35
CA GLN A 84 -19.56 1.71 -9.22
C GLN A 84 -19.22 0.23 -9.10
N ASN A 85 -20.25 -0.61 -9.02
CA ASN A 85 -20.12 -2.06 -8.85
C ASN A 85 -20.91 -2.78 -9.94
N GLU A 86 -20.25 -3.69 -10.64
CA GLU A 86 -20.84 -4.58 -11.62
C GLU A 86 -20.46 -6.04 -11.29
N LYS A 87 -21.41 -6.76 -10.69
CA LYS A 87 -21.28 -8.17 -10.27
C LYS A 87 -20.15 -8.41 -9.26
N GLN A 88 -18.92 -8.61 -9.72
CA GLN A 88 -17.74 -9.01 -8.95
C GLN A 88 -16.53 -8.11 -9.21
N GLU A 89 -16.75 -7.03 -9.94
CA GLU A 89 -15.75 -6.03 -10.23
C GLU A 89 -16.37 -4.64 -10.26
N GLY A 90 -15.53 -3.62 -10.26
CA GLY A 90 -15.96 -2.24 -10.32
C GLY A 90 -14.80 -1.30 -10.21
N TYR A 91 -15.12 -0.01 -10.05
CA TYR A 91 -14.12 1.01 -9.80
C TYR A 91 -14.61 2.00 -8.77
N CYS A 92 -13.66 2.64 -8.09
CA CYS A 92 -13.92 3.72 -7.16
C CYS A 92 -13.10 4.93 -7.56
N LYS A 93 -13.76 6.09 -7.61
CA LYS A 93 -13.11 7.39 -7.73
C LYS A 93 -12.98 8.02 -6.34
N LEU A 94 -11.74 8.27 -5.95
CA LEU A 94 -11.37 8.91 -4.70
C LEU A 94 -11.53 10.43 -4.77
N ILE A 95 -11.58 11.09 -3.62
CA ILE A 95 -11.64 12.56 -3.50
C ILE A 95 -10.46 13.25 -4.21
N SER A 96 -9.28 12.62 -4.22
CA SER A 96 -8.09 13.08 -4.96
C SER A 96 -8.23 12.99 -6.49
N ASN A 97 -9.34 12.45 -7.01
CA ASN A 97 -9.54 12.00 -8.39
C ASN A 97 -8.73 10.77 -8.80
N ASP A 98 -7.95 10.17 -7.90
CA ASP A 98 -7.39 8.84 -8.13
C ASP A 98 -8.51 7.84 -8.37
N VAL A 99 -8.28 6.91 -9.29
CA VAL A 99 -9.19 5.81 -9.58
C VAL A 99 -8.49 4.50 -9.30
N PHE A 100 -9.17 3.59 -8.64
CA PHE A 100 -8.77 2.19 -8.60
C PHE A 100 -9.90 1.30 -9.07
N ASN A 101 -9.54 0.26 -9.79
CA ASN A 101 -10.43 -0.86 -10.07
C ASN A 101 -10.38 -1.83 -8.91
N TYR A 102 -11.47 -2.52 -8.64
CA TYR A 102 -11.49 -3.60 -7.67
C TYR A 102 -12.15 -4.84 -8.24
N LYS A 103 -11.66 -5.99 -7.81
CA LYS A 103 -12.22 -7.31 -8.11
C LYS A 103 -12.37 -8.08 -6.82
N TYR A 104 -13.48 -8.77 -6.64
CA TYR A 104 -13.72 -9.52 -5.41
C TYR A 104 -14.42 -10.85 -5.64
N SER A 105 -14.10 -11.80 -4.78
CA SER A 105 -14.73 -13.11 -4.67
C SER A 105 -14.94 -13.43 -3.19
N SER A 106 -15.53 -14.59 -2.91
CA SER A 106 -15.65 -15.08 -1.53
C SER A 106 -14.31 -15.22 -0.82
N THR A 107 -13.20 -15.38 -1.56
CA THR A 107 -11.87 -15.66 -0.98
C THR A 107 -10.83 -14.55 -1.22
N ARG A 108 -11.14 -13.56 -2.05
CA ARG A 108 -10.15 -12.57 -2.50
C ARG A 108 -10.80 -11.20 -2.71
N LEU A 109 -10.12 -10.15 -2.28
CA LEU A 109 -10.37 -8.78 -2.71
C LEU A 109 -9.07 -8.25 -3.31
N GLU A 110 -9.14 -7.64 -4.48
CA GLU A 110 -8.00 -7.09 -5.19
C GLU A 110 -8.32 -5.67 -5.63
N LEU A 111 -7.49 -4.72 -5.22
CA LEU A 111 -7.55 -3.33 -5.63
C LEU A 111 -6.38 -3.06 -6.58
N ILE A 112 -6.66 -2.39 -7.70
CA ILE A 112 -5.71 -2.17 -8.80
C ILE A 112 -5.67 -0.68 -9.12
N PHE A 113 -4.53 -0.05 -8.89
CA PHE A 113 -4.25 1.33 -9.25
C PHE A 113 -3.35 1.34 -10.49
N GLN A 114 -3.84 1.90 -11.59
CA GLN A 114 -3.06 2.00 -12.83
C GLN A 114 -2.07 3.18 -12.71
N GLU A 115 -0.78 2.93 -12.90
CA GLU A 115 0.23 4.01 -12.98
C GLU A 115 0.44 4.47 -14.43
N ASN A 116 0.51 3.50 -15.34
CA ASN A 116 0.59 3.69 -16.79
C ASN A 116 0.19 2.39 -17.50
N ASN A 117 0.23 2.34 -18.83
CA ASN A 117 -0.20 1.17 -19.61
C ASN A 117 0.48 -0.16 -19.22
N ASN A 118 1.69 -0.12 -18.65
CA ASN A 118 2.50 -1.30 -18.36
C ASN A 118 2.85 -1.44 -16.86
N LEU A 119 2.26 -0.63 -15.98
CA LEU A 119 2.55 -0.68 -14.55
C LEU A 119 1.29 -0.43 -13.74
N SER A 120 1.00 -1.37 -12.85
CA SER A 120 -0.14 -1.31 -11.94
C SER A 120 0.32 -1.69 -10.53
N PHE A 121 -0.18 -0.95 -9.55
CA PHE A 121 -0.07 -1.28 -8.13
C PHE A 121 -1.27 -2.13 -7.72
N HIS A 122 -1.00 -3.28 -7.12
CA HIS A 122 -2.00 -4.22 -6.65
C HIS A 122 -1.98 -4.29 -5.13
N LEU A 123 -3.16 -4.21 -4.52
CA LEU A 123 -3.38 -4.52 -3.11
C LEU A 123 -4.37 -5.67 -3.00
N VAL A 124 -3.86 -6.84 -2.63
CA VAL A 124 -4.62 -8.09 -2.63
C VAL A 124 -4.81 -8.60 -1.22
N PHE A 125 -6.06 -8.74 -0.82
CA PHE A 125 -6.51 -9.40 0.39
C PHE A 125 -6.91 -10.82 0.03
N SER A 126 -6.31 -11.82 0.68
CA SER A 126 -6.61 -13.22 0.45
C SER A 126 -6.96 -13.94 1.74
N HIS A 127 -7.93 -14.83 1.64
CA HIS A 127 -8.30 -15.74 2.72
C HIS A 127 -7.16 -16.72 3.00
N GLY A 128 -6.99 -17.05 4.29
CA GLY A 128 -6.41 -18.33 4.67
C GLY A 128 -7.52 -19.37 4.85
N ASP A 129 -7.16 -20.60 5.22
CA ASP A 129 -8.06 -21.77 5.35
C ASP A 129 -9.28 -21.59 6.28
N ALA A 130 -9.46 -20.44 6.93
CA ALA A 130 -10.44 -20.19 7.98
C ALA A 130 -11.47 -19.07 7.70
N GLY A 131 -11.78 -18.76 6.43
CA GLY A 131 -12.89 -17.84 6.12
C GLY A 131 -12.70 -16.38 6.57
N LYS A 132 -11.46 -15.98 6.93
CA LYS A 132 -11.04 -14.59 7.15
C LYS A 132 -9.86 -14.24 6.25
N PHE A 133 -9.77 -12.99 5.80
CA PHE A 133 -8.56 -12.48 5.12
C PHE A 133 -7.37 -12.58 6.07
N ARG A 134 -6.38 -13.42 5.74
CA ARG A 134 -5.16 -13.65 6.54
C ARG A 134 -3.91 -13.08 5.89
N ARG A 135 -4.02 -12.60 4.65
CA ARG A 135 -2.89 -12.06 3.91
C ARG A 135 -3.29 -10.79 3.19
N ILE A 136 -2.47 -9.76 3.34
CA ILE A 136 -2.50 -8.54 2.53
C ILE A 136 -1.19 -8.52 1.74
N ARG A 137 -1.27 -8.40 0.43
CA ARG A 137 -0.11 -8.25 -0.45
C ARG A 137 -0.23 -6.96 -1.22
N ALA A 138 0.72 -6.04 -1.04
CA ALA A 138 0.88 -4.85 -1.86
C ALA A 138 2.08 -5.05 -2.79
N TYR A 139 1.92 -4.90 -4.11
CA TYR A 139 3.02 -5.11 -5.06
C TYR A 139 2.80 -4.36 -6.39
N TYR A 140 3.88 -4.13 -7.13
CA TYR A 140 3.81 -3.71 -8.53
C TYR A 140 3.86 -4.93 -9.48
N GLU A 141 2.84 -5.06 -10.33
CA GLU A 141 2.88 -5.99 -11.47
C GLU A 141 3.71 -5.38 -12.61
N ASN A 142 4.35 -6.21 -13.45
CA ASN A 142 5.19 -5.77 -14.57
C ASN A 142 6.37 -4.84 -14.18
N HIS A 143 6.85 -4.97 -12.94
CA HIS A 143 8.00 -4.22 -12.41
C HIS A 143 9.29 -4.43 -13.24
N VAL A 144 9.46 -5.60 -13.87
CA VAL A 144 10.61 -5.91 -14.73
C VAL A 144 10.62 -5.08 -16.02
N GLU A 145 9.44 -4.90 -16.63
CA GLU A 145 9.26 -4.14 -17.88
C GLU A 145 9.30 -2.62 -17.65
N SER A 146 9.01 -2.17 -16.42
CA SER A 146 9.05 -0.76 -16.00
C SER A 146 10.41 -0.29 -15.46
N GLY A 147 11.44 -1.14 -15.52
CA GLY A 147 12.81 -0.76 -15.14
C GLY A 147 13.22 -1.09 -13.70
N LEU A 148 12.34 -1.66 -12.87
CA LEU A 148 12.66 -2.19 -11.53
C LEU A 148 13.31 -3.59 -11.62
N LYS A 149 14.34 -3.72 -12.46
CA LYS A 149 14.83 -5.00 -13.00
C LYS A 149 15.34 -6.04 -11.99
N ARG A 150 15.48 -5.71 -10.69
CA ARG A 150 16.15 -6.60 -9.71
C ARG A 150 15.48 -6.74 -8.35
N THR A 151 14.55 -5.86 -7.98
CA THR A 151 13.89 -5.94 -6.67
C THR A 151 12.40 -5.65 -6.84
N PRO A 152 11.53 -6.67 -6.78
CA PRO A 152 10.09 -6.44 -6.75
C PRO A 152 9.76 -5.63 -5.49
N LEU A 153 9.15 -4.47 -5.65
CA LEU A 153 8.54 -3.75 -4.55
C LEU A 153 7.29 -4.51 -4.13
N ARG A 154 7.41 -5.25 -3.02
CA ARG A 154 6.36 -6.10 -2.48
C ARG A 154 6.36 -6.03 -0.96
N LEU A 155 5.17 -5.82 -0.41
CA LEU A 155 4.87 -5.94 1.01
C LEU A 155 3.88 -7.09 1.18
N ASP A 156 4.26 -8.12 1.93
CA ASP A 156 3.35 -9.17 2.38
C ASP A 156 3.12 -8.99 3.89
N LEU A 157 1.87 -8.79 4.27
CA LEU A 157 1.44 -8.81 5.66
C LEU A 157 0.64 -10.11 5.87
N ILE A 158 1.09 -10.89 6.84
CA ILE A 158 0.39 -12.10 7.28
C ILE A 158 -0.28 -11.75 8.61
N LEU A 159 -1.61 -11.76 8.61
CA LEU A 159 -2.41 -11.59 9.81
C LEU A 159 -2.54 -12.97 10.46
N ASP A 160 -1.60 -13.28 11.32
CA ASP A 160 -1.74 -14.44 12.20
C ASP A 160 -2.53 -14.02 13.43
N ASN A 161 -3.57 -14.78 13.77
CA ASN A 161 -4.22 -14.59 15.06
C ASN A 161 -3.26 -15.20 16.08
N CYS A 162 -2.52 -14.37 16.82
CA CYS A 162 -1.87 -14.85 18.04
C CYS A 162 -2.97 -15.41 18.94
N MET A 163 -3.01 -16.74 19.09
CA MET A 163 -3.89 -17.44 20.03
C MET A 163 -3.41 -17.24 21.46
#